data_AF-A0AAW4YDI5-F1
#
_entry.id   AF-A0AAW4YDI5-F1
#
_cell.length_a   1.000
_cell.length_b   1.000
_cell.length_c   1.000
_cell.angle_alpha   90.00
_cell.angle_beta   90.00
_cell.angle_gamma   90.00
#
_symmetry.space_group_name_H-M   'P 1'
#
loop_
_entity.id
_entity.type
_entity.pdbx_description
1 polymer ?
#
loop_
_entity_poly.entity_id
_entity_poly.type
_entity_poly.pdbx_seq_one_letter_code
_entity_poly.pdbx_strand_id
1 'polypeptide(L)'
;RESNVSEEFKKRWPINIGFIGNVRFNEINQKLIKELANDSRFHMQYFGTGSEELEAFARENYINNVTFSGGFDLKETPKYLNEIDILNNLFGNQNIALDTALSIRMYYALFLNKPIITTDDTFTATEANKFGLGFSINPENLKGIGDELMDWYNNLDVIDINHKREAYRNDVIGNNKQFYQEIGRIFNE
;
A
#
# COMPACT_ATOMS: atom_id res chain seq x y z
N ARG A 1 8.32 -19.12 0.32
CA ARG A 1 8.82 -18.42 1.52
C ARG A 1 7.72 -17.48 1.96
N GLU A 2 7.45 -17.37 3.26
CA GLU A 2 6.40 -16.49 3.79
C GLU A 2 6.85 -15.01 3.77
N SER A 3 5.88 -14.10 3.92
CA SER A 3 6.17 -12.67 4.07
C SER A 3 6.64 -12.40 5.49
N ASN A 4 7.65 -11.55 5.65
CA ASN A 4 8.20 -11.21 6.96
C ASN A 4 7.44 -10.04 7.60
N VAL A 5 7.22 -10.12 8.91
CA VAL A 5 6.76 -8.98 9.71
C VAL A 5 7.96 -8.09 10.03
N SER A 6 7.84 -6.78 9.81
CA SER A 6 8.89 -5.84 10.21
C SER A 6 8.73 -5.47 11.67
N GLU A 7 9.75 -5.67 12.50
CA GLU A 7 9.73 -5.20 13.90
C GLU A 7 10.11 -3.71 14.03
N GLU A 8 10.82 -3.18 13.03
CA GLU A 8 11.20 -1.76 12.92
C GLU A 8 11.02 -1.26 11.48
N PHE A 9 10.81 0.04 11.29
CA PHE A 9 10.83 0.64 9.95
C PHE A 9 12.29 0.84 9.52
N LYS A 10 12.77 -0.04 8.64
CA LYS A 10 14.13 0.02 8.14
C LYS A 10 14.35 1.34 7.41
N LYS A 11 15.32 2.13 7.87
CA LYS A 11 15.84 3.31 7.16
C LYS A 11 16.81 2.86 6.07
N ARG A 12 16.31 2.13 5.07
CA ARG A 12 17.07 1.75 3.87
C ARG A 12 16.74 2.69 2.73
N TRP A 13 17.77 3.09 1.99
CA TRP A 13 17.65 3.97 0.83
C TRP A 13 18.06 3.20 -0.43
N PRO A 14 17.31 3.30 -1.53
CA PRO A 14 16.01 3.97 -1.63
C PRO A 14 14.90 3.23 -0.85
N ILE A 15 13.84 3.95 -0.46
CA ILE A 15 12.60 3.37 0.05
C ILE A 15 11.82 2.77 -1.12
N ASN A 16 11.51 1.48 -1.03
CA ASN A 16 10.73 0.79 -2.05
C ASN A 16 9.22 1.04 -1.85
N ILE A 17 8.61 1.82 -2.73
CA ILE A 17 7.17 2.08 -2.75
C ILE A 17 6.51 1.17 -3.78
N GLY A 18 5.70 0.21 -3.31
CA GLY A 18 5.25 -0.90 -4.14
C GLY A 18 3.75 -1.01 -4.31
N PHE A 19 3.30 -1.07 -5.57
CA PHE A 19 1.95 -1.49 -5.93
C PHE A 19 1.96 -2.98 -6.30
N ILE A 20 1.13 -3.80 -5.65
CA ILE A 20 1.06 -5.26 -5.91
C ILE A 20 -0.36 -5.75 -6.20
N GLY A 21 -0.57 -6.31 -7.39
CA GLY A 21 -1.86 -6.84 -7.86
C GLY A 21 -2.12 -6.40 -9.31
N ASN A 22 -3.38 -6.45 -9.75
CA ASN A 22 -3.72 -5.90 -11.06
C ASN A 22 -3.49 -4.37 -11.05
N VAL A 23 -2.51 -3.93 -11.84
CA VAL A 23 -2.11 -2.53 -11.98
C VAL A 23 -3.18 -1.81 -12.79
N ARG A 24 -3.89 -0.92 -12.12
CA ARG A 24 -4.99 -0.09 -12.64
C ARG A 24 -4.77 1.34 -12.14
N PHE A 25 -5.72 2.22 -12.48
CA PHE A 25 -5.70 3.62 -12.04
C PHE A 25 -4.45 4.33 -12.55
N ASN A 26 -4.21 4.22 -13.87
CA ASN A 26 -2.98 4.69 -14.50
C ASN A 26 -2.78 6.19 -14.31
N GLU A 27 -3.84 7.01 -14.40
CA GLU A 27 -3.73 8.46 -14.24
C GLU A 27 -3.09 8.88 -12.91
N ILE A 28 -3.61 8.38 -11.77
CA ILE A 28 -3.06 8.74 -10.45
C ILE A 28 -1.66 8.14 -10.23
N ASN A 29 -1.40 6.94 -10.74
CA ASN A 29 -0.08 6.32 -10.63
C ASN A 29 0.96 7.01 -11.53
N GLN A 30 0.58 7.53 -12.70
CA GLN A 30 1.44 8.38 -13.54
C GLN A 30 1.76 9.71 -12.84
N LYS A 31 0.76 10.35 -12.20
CA LYS A 31 0.99 11.55 -11.37
C LYS A 31 2.00 11.25 -10.26
N LEU A 32 1.85 10.14 -9.54
CA LEU A 32 2.76 9.72 -8.46
C LEU A 32 4.18 9.43 -9.00
N ILE A 33 4.29 8.64 -10.08
CA ILE A 33 5.58 8.32 -10.73
C ILE A 33 6.30 9.59 -11.15
N LYS A 34 5.58 10.55 -11.74
CA LYS A 34 6.14 11.82 -12.20
C LYS A 34 6.61 12.70 -11.04
N GLU A 35 5.84 12.76 -9.97
CA GLU A 35 6.17 13.58 -8.80
C GLU A 35 7.41 13.06 -8.07
N LEU A 36 7.55 11.74 -7.96
CA LEU A 36 8.71 11.10 -7.33
C LEU A 36 9.83 10.76 -8.33
N ALA A 37 9.77 11.29 -9.55
CA ALA A 37 10.64 10.90 -10.64
C ALA A 37 12.11 11.21 -10.34
N ASN A 38 12.95 10.17 -10.43
CA ASN A 38 14.40 10.22 -10.24
C ASN A 38 14.86 10.80 -8.89
N ASP A 39 13.96 10.89 -7.90
CA ASP A 39 14.34 11.17 -6.52
C ASP A 39 15.06 9.95 -5.94
N SER A 40 16.32 10.12 -5.54
CA SER A 40 17.16 9.03 -5.03
C SER A 40 16.70 8.45 -3.69
N ARG A 41 15.76 9.13 -3.00
CA ARG A 41 15.12 8.64 -1.79
C ARG A 41 14.15 7.51 -2.06
N PHE A 42 13.60 7.41 -3.27
CA PHE A 42 12.49 6.51 -3.59
C PHE A 42 12.78 5.61 -4.78
N HIS A 43 12.27 4.39 -4.71
CA HIS A 43 12.21 3.47 -5.83
C HIS A 43 10.80 2.91 -5.96
N MET A 44 10.14 3.22 -7.07
CA MET A 44 8.77 2.80 -7.33
C MET A 44 8.74 1.38 -7.91
N GLN A 45 7.82 0.54 -7.45
CA GLN A 45 7.71 -0.84 -7.92
C GLN A 45 6.25 -1.16 -8.26
N TYR A 46 6.02 -1.72 -9.45
CA TYR A 46 4.71 -2.16 -9.89
C TYR A 46 4.75 -3.65 -10.23
N PHE A 47 4.12 -4.44 -9.38
CA PHE A 47 4.06 -5.89 -9.47
C PHE A 47 2.66 -6.34 -9.88
N GLY A 48 2.54 -6.92 -11.08
CA GLY A 48 1.31 -7.52 -11.59
C GLY A 48 0.94 -7.06 -12.99
N THR A 49 -0.15 -7.63 -13.52
CA THR A 49 -0.63 -7.35 -14.89
C THR A 49 -1.21 -5.95 -15.01
N GLY A 50 -1.10 -5.32 -16.19
CA GLY A 50 -1.64 -3.99 -16.47
C GLY A 50 -0.64 -2.83 -16.28
N SER A 51 0.64 -3.14 -16.07
CA SER A 51 1.69 -2.14 -15.84
C SER A 51 2.27 -1.52 -17.11
N GLU A 52 1.89 -2.02 -18.29
CA GLU A 52 2.52 -1.70 -19.58
C GLU A 52 2.37 -0.20 -19.92
N GLU A 53 1.23 0.41 -19.59
CA GLU A 53 1.00 1.83 -19.81
C GLU A 53 1.91 2.71 -18.92
N LEU A 54 2.08 2.32 -17.65
CA LEU A 54 2.98 3.02 -16.72
C LEU A 54 4.45 2.86 -17.14
N GLU A 55 4.82 1.69 -17.67
CA GLU A 55 6.15 1.43 -18.19
C GLU A 55 6.46 2.28 -19.42
N ALA A 56 5.52 2.39 -20.36
CA ALA A 56 5.64 3.27 -21.51
C ALA A 56 5.79 4.74 -21.08
N PHE A 57 4.92 5.19 -20.16
CA PHE A 57 4.98 6.54 -19.58
C PHE A 57 6.34 6.85 -18.93
N ALA A 58 6.86 5.94 -18.11
CA ALA A 58 8.15 6.12 -17.44
C ALA A 58 9.30 6.25 -18.45
N ARG A 59 9.31 5.41 -19.49
CA ARG A 59 10.31 5.46 -20.58
C ARG A 59 10.25 6.78 -21.35
N GLU A 60 9.06 7.23 -21.71
CA GLU A 60 8.86 8.49 -22.46
C GLU A 60 9.28 9.73 -21.67
N ASN A 61 9.21 9.66 -20.33
CA ASN A 61 9.58 10.75 -19.43
C ASN A 61 10.98 10.58 -18.81
N TYR A 62 11.78 9.61 -19.25
CA TYR A 62 13.14 9.34 -18.75
C TYR A 62 13.20 9.13 -17.22
N ILE A 63 12.23 8.40 -16.67
CA ILE A 63 12.13 8.10 -15.23
C ILE A 63 12.77 6.74 -14.97
N ASN A 64 13.83 6.71 -14.16
CA ASN A 64 14.69 5.54 -13.98
C ASN A 64 14.54 4.88 -12.58
N ASN A 65 13.94 5.57 -11.61
CA ASN A 65 13.70 5.03 -10.27
C ASN A 65 12.35 4.29 -10.17
N VAL A 66 12.01 3.52 -11.20
CA VAL A 66 10.79 2.71 -11.24
C VAL A 66 11.06 1.36 -11.92
N THR A 67 10.47 0.29 -11.38
CA THR A 67 10.54 -1.06 -11.96
C THR A 67 9.16 -1.67 -12.13
N PHE A 68 8.99 -2.43 -13.22
CA PHE A 68 7.76 -3.12 -13.59
C PHE A 68 8.06 -4.62 -13.74
N SER A 69 7.28 -5.49 -13.09
CA SER A 69 7.50 -6.95 -13.21
C SER A 69 6.51 -7.64 -14.15
N GLY A 70 5.44 -6.96 -14.55
CA GLY A 70 4.28 -7.60 -15.18
C GLY A 70 3.62 -8.64 -14.27
N GLY A 71 2.79 -9.50 -14.87
CA GLY A 71 2.10 -10.59 -14.18
C GLY A 71 3.07 -11.61 -13.56
N PHE A 72 2.70 -12.15 -12.40
CA PHE A 72 3.51 -13.12 -11.66
C PHE A 72 2.62 -14.21 -11.03
N ASP A 73 3.21 -15.34 -10.65
CA ASP A 73 2.46 -16.43 -10.00
C ASP A 73 2.06 -16.03 -8.58
N LEU A 74 0.83 -16.35 -8.15
CA LEU A 74 0.35 -16.03 -6.79
C LEU A 74 1.30 -16.51 -5.66
N LYS A 75 2.03 -17.61 -5.89
CA LYS A 75 3.04 -18.16 -4.95
C LYS A 75 4.24 -17.22 -4.73
N GLU A 76 4.46 -16.26 -5.62
CA GLU A 76 5.52 -15.25 -5.54
C GLU A 76 5.08 -13.98 -4.81
N THR A 77 3.79 -13.83 -4.46
CA THR A 77 3.28 -12.68 -3.69
C THR A 77 4.15 -12.36 -2.46
N PRO A 78 4.58 -13.34 -1.65
CA PRO A 78 5.43 -13.05 -0.50
C PRO A 78 6.81 -12.50 -0.84
N LYS A 79 7.40 -12.93 -1.97
CA LYS A 79 8.68 -12.42 -2.45
C LYS A 79 8.57 -10.92 -2.72
N TYR A 80 7.55 -10.51 -3.48
CA TYR A 80 7.32 -9.10 -3.79
C TYR A 80 6.96 -8.28 -2.56
N LEU A 81 6.08 -8.77 -1.68
CA LEU A 81 5.75 -8.08 -0.43
C LEU A 81 6.98 -7.85 0.48
N ASN A 82 7.98 -8.75 0.44
CA ASN A 82 9.23 -8.59 1.17
C ASN A 82 10.16 -7.52 0.57
N GLU A 83 10.03 -7.20 -0.72
CA GLU A 83 10.79 -6.13 -1.36
C GLU A 83 10.25 -4.75 -0.99
N ILE A 84 8.94 -4.64 -0.81
CA ILE A 84 8.21 -3.38 -0.54
C ILE A 84 8.48 -2.88 0.88
N ASP A 85 8.82 -1.60 1.02
CA ASP A 85 8.85 -0.87 2.29
C ASP A 85 7.50 -0.22 2.59
N ILE A 86 6.94 0.46 1.59
CA ILE A 86 5.67 1.19 1.68
C ILE A 86 4.72 0.68 0.60
N LEU A 87 3.52 0.26 0.99
CA LEU A 87 2.50 -0.19 0.05
C LEU A 87 1.85 1.01 -0.64
N ASN A 88 1.73 0.96 -1.97
CA ASN A 88 0.98 1.94 -2.75
C ASN A 88 -0.46 1.45 -2.95
N ASN A 89 -1.42 2.21 -2.42
CA ASN A 89 -2.86 2.01 -2.57
C ASN A 89 -3.55 3.26 -3.13
N LEU A 90 -2.96 3.91 -4.14
CA LEU A 90 -3.59 5.03 -4.84
C LEU A 90 -4.54 4.53 -5.94
N PHE A 91 -5.84 4.60 -5.63
CA PHE A 91 -6.92 4.26 -6.57
C PHE A 91 -7.72 5.49 -7.03
N GLY A 92 -7.59 6.63 -6.33
CA GLY A 92 -8.50 7.77 -6.47
C GLY A 92 -9.66 7.70 -5.47
N ASN A 93 -10.54 8.70 -5.53
CA ASN A 93 -11.73 8.86 -4.69
C ASN A 93 -12.88 9.47 -5.53
N GLN A 94 -13.97 9.90 -4.89
CA GLN A 94 -15.19 10.44 -5.53
C GLN A 94 -15.97 9.41 -6.35
N ASN A 95 -15.82 8.14 -5.99
CA ASN A 95 -16.59 7.05 -6.55
C ASN A 95 -16.93 6.11 -5.41
N ILE A 96 -18.21 5.88 -5.14
CA ILE A 96 -18.65 5.05 -4.01
C ILE A 96 -17.95 3.68 -3.94
N ALA A 97 -17.67 3.06 -5.09
CA ALA A 97 -16.98 1.78 -5.13
C ALA A 97 -15.52 1.87 -4.66
N LEU A 98 -14.86 3.01 -4.86
CA LEU A 98 -13.50 3.28 -4.36
C LEU A 98 -13.53 3.82 -2.94
N ASP A 99 -14.45 4.73 -2.66
CA ASP A 99 -14.60 5.42 -1.37
C ASP A 99 -14.94 4.42 -0.26
N THR A 100 -15.77 3.42 -0.52
CA THR A 100 -16.14 2.39 0.49
C THR A 100 -15.30 1.12 0.40
N ALA A 101 -14.40 1.00 -0.57
CA ALA A 101 -13.60 -0.22 -0.71
C ALA A 101 -12.58 -0.36 0.42
N LEU A 102 -12.48 -1.59 0.93
CA LEU A 102 -11.43 -2.00 1.85
C LEU A 102 -10.40 -2.85 1.09
N SER A 103 -9.23 -2.26 0.85
CA SER A 103 -8.20 -2.88 0.02
C SER A 103 -7.50 -4.04 0.73
N ILE A 104 -7.18 -5.10 -0.01
CA ILE A 104 -6.30 -6.17 0.47
C ILE A 104 -4.92 -5.64 0.90
N ARG A 105 -4.45 -4.53 0.31
CA ARG A 105 -3.17 -3.90 0.67
C ARG A 105 -3.19 -3.32 2.09
N MET A 106 -4.35 -2.87 2.57
CA MET A 106 -4.50 -2.43 3.96
C MET A 106 -4.27 -3.61 4.92
N TYR A 107 -4.78 -4.80 4.57
CA TYR A 107 -4.48 -6.01 5.35
C TYR A 107 -3.00 -6.41 5.25
N TYR A 108 -2.35 -6.27 4.09
CA TYR A 108 -0.90 -6.46 4.02
C TYR A 108 -0.15 -5.48 4.93
N ALA A 109 -0.55 -4.21 4.96
CA ALA A 109 0.03 -3.19 5.85
C ALA A 109 -0.12 -3.61 7.33
N LEU A 110 -1.34 -3.95 7.74
CA LEU A 110 -1.69 -4.40 9.09
C LEU A 110 -0.90 -5.64 9.53
N PHE A 111 -0.91 -6.70 8.71
CA PHE A 111 -0.32 -7.98 9.10
C PHE A 111 1.20 -8.04 8.95
N LEU A 112 1.79 -7.25 8.03
CA LEU A 112 3.24 -7.24 7.80
C LEU A 112 3.96 -6.07 8.47
N ASN A 113 3.21 -5.20 9.15
CA ASN A 113 3.72 -3.97 9.75
C ASN A 113 4.45 -3.08 8.72
N LYS A 114 3.74 -2.73 7.66
CA LYS A 114 4.26 -1.90 6.55
C LYS A 114 3.43 -0.64 6.39
N PRO A 115 4.04 0.55 6.32
CA PRO A 115 3.36 1.77 5.91
C PRO A 115 2.59 1.61 4.61
N ILE A 116 1.53 2.40 4.44
CA ILE A 116 0.69 2.39 3.23
C ILE A 116 0.31 3.81 2.82
N ILE A 117 0.57 4.13 1.55
CA ILE A 117 0.07 5.35 0.91
C ILE A 117 -1.36 5.10 0.45
N THR A 118 -2.29 5.97 0.83
CA THR A 118 -3.71 5.86 0.52
C THR A 118 -4.25 7.17 -0.03
N THR A 119 -5.37 7.11 -0.76
CA THR A 119 -6.09 8.31 -1.18
C THR A 119 -7.00 8.80 -0.05
N ASP A 120 -6.94 10.10 0.26
CA ASP A 120 -7.84 10.75 1.23
C ASP A 120 -9.32 10.48 0.90
N ASP A 121 -10.16 10.58 1.93
CA ASP A 121 -11.61 10.36 1.85
C ASP A 121 -12.03 8.96 1.40
N THR A 122 -11.18 7.95 1.63
CA THR A 122 -11.51 6.54 1.42
C THR A 122 -11.60 5.78 2.74
N PHE A 123 -12.41 4.71 2.75
CA PHE A 123 -12.52 3.81 3.90
C PHE A 123 -11.20 3.10 4.17
N THR A 124 -10.43 2.76 3.13
CA THR A 124 -9.07 2.23 3.29
C THR A 124 -8.14 3.21 4.01
N ALA A 125 -8.16 4.50 3.68
CA ALA A 125 -7.38 5.52 4.39
C ALA A 125 -7.82 5.64 5.86
N THR A 126 -9.14 5.68 6.08
CA THR A 126 -9.72 5.74 7.44
C THR A 126 -9.23 4.59 8.31
N GLU A 127 -9.30 3.35 7.82
CA GLU A 127 -8.86 2.19 8.58
C GLU A 127 -7.33 2.16 8.76
N ALA A 128 -6.55 2.47 7.71
CA ALA A 128 -5.09 2.50 7.80
C ALA A 128 -4.55 3.51 8.82
N ASN A 129 -5.21 4.66 8.94
CA ASN A 129 -4.85 5.70 9.90
C ASN A 129 -5.16 5.29 11.35
N LYS A 130 -6.20 4.47 11.60
CA LYS A 130 -6.53 3.99 12.96
C LYS A 130 -5.40 3.20 13.58
N PHE A 131 -4.68 2.40 12.79
CA PHE A 131 -3.52 1.63 13.27
C PHE A 131 -2.17 2.31 12.97
N GLY A 132 -2.17 3.59 12.59
CA GLY A 132 -0.98 4.44 12.52
C GLY A 132 -0.04 4.18 11.34
N LEU A 133 -0.42 3.34 10.37
CA LEU A 133 0.42 3.02 9.20
C LEU A 133 0.01 3.78 7.92
N GLY A 134 -1.10 4.53 7.95
CA GLY A 134 -1.59 5.27 6.81
C GLY A 134 -0.87 6.60 6.59
N PHE A 135 -0.42 6.82 5.36
CA PHE A 135 -0.06 8.12 4.81
C PHE A 135 -1.11 8.47 3.75
N SER A 136 -2.05 9.34 4.09
CA SER A 136 -3.19 9.67 3.23
C SER A 136 -2.88 10.95 2.45
N ILE A 137 -3.15 10.95 1.14
CA ILE A 137 -2.83 12.07 0.26
C ILE A 137 -4.02 12.48 -0.62
N ASN A 138 -4.05 13.76 -0.96
CA ASN A 138 -5.02 14.31 -1.89
C ASN A 138 -4.64 13.93 -3.35
N PRO A 139 -5.50 13.18 -4.07
CA PRO A 139 -5.18 12.72 -5.43
C PRO A 139 -5.09 13.85 -6.48
N GLU A 140 -5.63 15.02 -6.18
CA GLU A 140 -5.62 16.19 -7.06
C GLU A 140 -4.37 17.05 -6.91
N ASN A 141 -3.63 16.92 -5.80
CA ASN A 141 -2.41 17.68 -5.58
C ASN A 141 -1.33 16.82 -4.94
N LEU A 142 -0.44 16.30 -5.78
CA LEU A 142 0.72 15.52 -5.34
C LEU A 142 1.99 16.36 -5.17
N LYS A 143 1.94 17.67 -5.44
CA LYS A 143 3.14 18.49 -5.43
C LYS A 143 3.78 18.51 -4.03
N GLY A 144 5.04 18.09 -3.94
CA GLY A 144 5.81 18.09 -2.70
C GLY A 144 5.60 16.85 -1.81
N ILE A 145 4.80 15.87 -2.24
CA ILE A 145 4.53 14.68 -1.41
C ILE A 145 5.79 13.89 -1.05
N GLY A 146 6.87 14.02 -1.83
CA GLY A 146 8.14 13.35 -1.52
C GLY A 146 8.72 13.84 -0.19
N ASP A 147 8.67 15.14 0.07
CA ASP A 147 9.14 15.72 1.33
C ASP A 147 8.17 15.43 2.47
N GLU A 148 6.86 15.53 2.21
CA GLU A 148 5.82 15.20 3.20
C GLU A 148 5.90 13.72 3.63
N LEU A 149 6.10 12.81 2.68
CA LEU A 149 6.25 11.38 2.95
C LEU A 149 7.52 11.13 3.77
N MET A 150 8.61 11.82 3.46
CA MET A 150 9.87 11.70 4.19
C MET A 150 9.75 12.19 5.63
N ASP A 151 9.13 13.34 5.83
CA ASP A 151 8.90 13.91 7.15
C ASP A 151 7.98 13.01 7.96
N TRP A 152 6.90 12.52 7.37
CA TRP A 152 6.01 11.56 8.01
C TRP A 152 6.74 10.25 8.38
N TYR A 153 7.46 9.64 7.43
CA TYR A 153 8.14 8.36 7.62
C TYR A 153 9.23 8.44 8.70
N ASN A 154 9.96 9.56 8.78
CA ASN A 154 11.00 9.77 9.78
C ASN A 154 10.45 9.99 11.20
N ASN A 155 9.20 10.41 11.33
CA ASN A 155 8.53 10.72 12.58
C ASN A 155 7.54 9.64 13.05
N LEU A 156 7.54 8.45 12.43
CA LEU A 156 6.71 7.33 12.85
C LEU A 156 7.05 6.87 14.28
N ASP A 157 6.05 6.88 15.17
CA ASP A 157 6.16 6.31 16.51
C ASP A 157 5.92 4.80 16.44
N VAL A 158 7.00 4.04 16.32
CA VAL A 158 6.97 2.57 16.19
C VAL A 158 6.27 1.91 17.38
N ILE A 159 6.40 2.46 18.59
CA ILE A 159 5.82 1.86 19.79
C ILE A 159 4.30 2.03 19.76
N ASP A 160 3.83 3.25 19.51
CA ASP A 160 2.39 3.55 19.39
C ASP A 160 1.75 2.78 18.22
N ILE A 161 2.42 2.74 17.06
CA ILE A 161 1.97 1.98 15.90
C ILE A 161 1.83 0.49 16.24
N ASN A 162 2.82 -0.12 16.86
CA ASN A 162 2.76 -1.54 17.22
C ASN A 162 1.61 -1.83 18.19
N HIS A 163 1.35 -0.96 19.17
CA HIS A 163 0.19 -1.08 20.06
C HIS A 163 -1.14 -0.99 19.31
N LYS A 164 -1.34 0.06 18.51
CA LYS A 164 -2.59 0.25 17.75
C LYS A 164 -2.82 -0.87 16.73
N ARG A 165 -1.76 -1.30 16.05
CA ARG A 165 -1.76 -2.39 15.06
C ARG A 165 -2.15 -3.71 15.68
N GLU A 166 -1.57 -4.10 16.82
CA GLU A 166 -1.92 -5.37 17.48
C GLU A 166 -3.37 -5.37 17.99
N ALA A 167 -3.84 -4.25 18.56
CA ALA A 167 -5.26 -4.11 18.94
C ALA A 167 -6.18 -4.29 17.72
N TYR A 168 -5.94 -3.55 16.65
CA TYR A 168 -6.75 -3.62 15.43
C TYR A 168 -6.68 -5.01 14.76
N ARG A 169 -5.50 -5.63 14.74
CA ARG A 169 -5.31 -6.99 14.19
C ARG A 169 -6.12 -8.02 14.97
N ASN A 170 -6.15 -7.93 16.30
CA ASN A 170 -6.96 -8.82 17.13
C ASN A 170 -8.46 -8.64 16.85
N ASP A 171 -8.93 -7.41 16.66
CA ASP A 171 -10.31 -7.13 16.28
C ASP A 171 -10.66 -7.75 14.92
N VAL A 172 -9.78 -7.61 13.91
CA VAL A 172 -9.96 -8.24 12.59
C VAL A 172 -10.06 -9.77 12.71
N ILE A 173 -9.17 -10.39 13.48
CA ILE A 173 -9.19 -11.85 13.71
C ILE A 173 -10.48 -12.27 14.42
N GLY A 174 -10.90 -11.52 15.43
CA GLY A 174 -12.14 -11.74 16.17
C GLY A 174 -13.38 -11.65 15.27
N ASN A 175 -13.48 -10.60 14.47
CA ASN A 175 -14.57 -10.40 13.51
C ASN A 175 -14.62 -11.52 12.46
N ASN A 176 -13.46 -11.93 11.93
CA ASN A 176 -13.39 -13.03 10.97
C ASN A 176 -13.84 -14.36 11.60
N LYS A 177 -13.45 -14.63 12.85
CA LYS A 177 -13.91 -15.82 13.59
C LYS A 177 -15.43 -15.81 13.77
N GLN A 178 -16.02 -14.68 14.15
CA GLN A 178 -17.48 -14.53 14.28
C GLN A 178 -18.18 -14.76 12.94
N PHE A 179 -17.65 -14.20 11.85
CA PHE A 179 -18.18 -14.42 10.50
C PHE A 179 -18.25 -15.91 10.15
N TYR A 180 -17.17 -16.67 10.33
CA TYR A 180 -17.16 -18.11 10.05
C TYR A 180 -18.11 -18.91 10.95
N GLN A 181 -18.33 -18.47 12.20
CA GLN A 181 -19.30 -19.09 13.09
C GLN A 181 -20.74 -18.89 12.58
N GLU A 182 -21.09 -17.68 12.13
CA GLU A 182 -22.43 -17.42 11.59
C GLU A 182 -22.67 -18.11 10.25
N ILE A 183 -21.67 -18.09 9.35
CA ILE A 183 -21.72 -18.86 8.09
C ILE A 183 -21.89 -20.36 8.40
N GLY A 184 -21.12 -20.89 9.35
CA GLY A 184 -21.24 -22.28 9.77
C GLY A 184 -22.62 -22.65 10.32
N ARG A 185 -23.32 -21.72 10.97
CA ARG A 185 -24.72 -21.92 11.39
C ARG A 185 -25.67 -21.98 10.20
N ILE A 186 -25.52 -21.08 9.24
CA ILE A 186 -26.40 -21.00 8.07
C ILE A 186 -26.26 -22.23 7.15
N PHE A 187 -25.04 -22.77 7.00
CA PHE A 187 -24.76 -23.83 6.03
C PHE A 187 -24.64 -25.25 6.63
N ASN A 188 -24.59 -25.40 7.97
CA ASN A 188 -24.63 -26.70 8.64
C ASN A 188 -25.97 -26.98 9.35
N GLU A 189 -26.98 -26.14 9.14
CA GLU A 189 -28.41 -26.49 9.25
C GLU A 189 -28.89 -27.15 7.95
#